data_AF-A0A5B7TMC4-F1
#
_entry.id   AF-A0A5B7TMC4-F1
#
_cell.length_a   1.000
_cell.length_b   1.000
_cell.length_c   1.000
_cell.angle_alpha   90.00
_cell.angle_beta   90.00
_cell.angle_gamma   90.00
#
_symmetry.space_group_name_H-M   'P 1'
#
loop_
_entity.id
_entity.type
_entity.pdbx_description
1 polymer ?
#
loop_
_entity_poly.entity_id
_entity_poly.type
_entity_poly.pdbx_seq_one_letter_code
_entity_poly.pdbx_strand_id
1 'polypeptide(L)'
;MEKFLTILKIIISIVLVFIVGIFIIIFYESGKAEKDYQSSINYMKYGNWGKALEHIQLIPFYKDANDIYIYVYPNKIFYDKYSNDDEAIESYKKAIAFINSNKTKLKSLLKDNYTKDLNELLLVLNFKINELNAKNQEKAVKDDFNNAIELIKKGNLQSAQNKLMGINSTSLINKKEELLNYINLLNAIKIQGNNKKDNKQIIDLIAKLDPNYNGELSEDIKKVVQGYIDINKWSMLYEKKSMEAINISNEGAVLSASLINNEVKIGLTRQKVINIMGNPIKDNIINTNRYGIYEEMSFSNGRTIFLENNIVVVIKG
;
A
#
# COMPACT_ATOMS: atom_id res chain seq x y z
N MET A 1 -42.88 -47.18 59.63
CA MET A 1 -43.16 -46.74 58.25
C MET A 1 -43.06 -45.22 58.11
N GLU A 2 -43.69 -44.44 58.99
CA GLU A 2 -43.63 -42.96 58.97
C GLU A 2 -42.20 -42.38 59.07
N LYS A 3 -41.38 -42.85 60.03
CA LYS A 3 -39.99 -42.38 60.17
C LYS A 3 -39.13 -42.59 58.92
N PHE A 4 -39.36 -43.70 58.21
CA PHE A 4 -38.67 -44.01 56.96
C PHE A 4 -39.10 -43.07 55.82
N LEU A 5 -40.41 -42.82 55.69
CA LEU A 5 -40.95 -41.87 54.72
C LEU A 5 -40.47 -40.43 54.98
N THR A 6 -40.34 -40.03 56.25
CA THR A 6 -39.81 -38.71 56.62
C THR A 6 -38.33 -38.56 56.25
N ILE A 7 -37.50 -39.57 56.53
CA ILE A 7 -36.08 -39.57 56.15
C ILE A 7 -35.91 -39.54 54.63
N LEU A 8 -36.71 -40.33 53.89
CA LEU A 8 -36.70 -40.34 52.44
C LEU A 8 -37.06 -38.97 51.84
N LYS A 9 -38.09 -38.29 52.38
CA LYS A 9 -38.45 -36.93 51.96
C LYS A 9 -37.33 -35.92 52.19
N ILE A 10 -36.63 -36.01 53.34
CA ILE A 10 -35.50 -35.13 53.64
C ILE A 10 -34.36 -35.33 52.63
N ILE A 11 -34.03 -36.59 52.30
CA ILE A 11 -32.99 -36.90 51.31
C ILE A 11 -33.37 -36.38 49.93
N ILE A 12 -34.61 -36.59 49.48
CA ILE A 12 -35.09 -36.09 48.19
C ILE A 12 -35.03 -34.55 48.14
N SER A 13 -35.43 -33.86 49.21
CA SER A 13 -35.36 -32.40 49.28
C SER A 13 -33.92 -31.88 49.22
N ILE A 14 -32.97 -32.53 49.89
CA ILE A 14 -31.55 -32.18 49.82
C ILE A 14 -31.04 -32.37 48.39
N VAL A 15 -31.32 -33.51 47.76
CA VAL A 15 -30.90 -33.81 46.38
C VAL A 15 -31.49 -32.78 45.40
N LEU A 16 -32.76 -32.39 45.56
CA LEU A 16 -33.39 -31.35 44.76
C LEU A 16 -32.70 -30.00 44.89
N VAL A 17 -32.36 -29.56 46.11
CA VAL A 17 -31.65 -28.29 46.33
C VAL A 17 -30.26 -28.31 45.71
N PHE A 18 -29.52 -29.43 45.82
CA PHE A 18 -28.23 -29.59 45.16
C PHE A 18 -28.33 -29.55 43.64
N ILE A 19 -29.31 -30.25 43.05
CA ILE A 19 -29.56 -30.24 41.61
C ILE A 19 -29.90 -28.82 41.14
N VAL A 20 -30.84 -28.13 41.81
CA VAL A 20 -31.21 -26.75 41.46
C VAL A 20 -30.03 -25.80 41.58
N GLY A 21 -29.22 -25.91 42.63
CA GLY A 21 -28.00 -25.12 42.81
C GLY A 21 -26.98 -25.34 41.68
N ILE A 22 -26.75 -26.59 41.29
CA ILE A 22 -25.88 -26.94 40.15
C ILE A 22 -26.44 -26.34 38.84
N PHE A 23 -27.74 -26.44 38.60
CA PHE A 23 -28.36 -25.85 37.41
C PHE A 23 -28.22 -24.33 37.37
N ILE A 24 -28.42 -23.63 38.49
CA ILE A 24 -28.23 -22.17 38.57
C ILE A 24 -26.80 -21.77 38.19
N ILE A 25 -25.80 -22.49 38.71
CA ILE A 25 -24.39 -22.23 38.39
C ILE A 25 -24.11 -22.48 36.91
N ILE A 26 -24.61 -23.59 36.35
CA ILE A 26 -24.44 -23.92 34.92
C ILE A 26 -25.10 -22.85 34.02
N PHE A 27 -26.31 -22.38 34.36
CA PHE A 27 -27.00 -21.33 33.61
C PHE A 27 -26.26 -20.00 33.68
N TYR A 28 -25.71 -19.64 34.85
CA TYR A 28 -24.91 -18.43 35.02
C TYR A 28 -23.63 -18.46 34.18
N GLU A 29 -22.85 -19.54 34.24
CA GLU A 29 -21.63 -19.70 33.44
C GLU A 29 -21.95 -19.75 31.94
N SER A 30 -23.06 -20.40 31.54
CA SER A 30 -23.51 -20.42 30.15
C SER A 30 -23.90 -19.03 29.64
N GLY A 31 -24.59 -18.21 30.46
CA GLY A 31 -24.96 -16.84 30.09
C GLY A 31 -23.76 -15.92 29.96
N LYS A 32 -22.75 -16.09 30.83
CA LYS A 32 -21.49 -15.37 30.75
C LYS A 32 -20.74 -15.71 29.46
N ALA A 33 -20.64 -17.00 29.12
CA ALA A 33 -19.99 -17.45 27.89
C ALA A 33 -20.68 -16.92 26.61
N GLU A 34 -22.01 -16.89 26.54
CA GLU A 34 -22.75 -16.30 25.41
C GLU A 34 -22.49 -14.79 25.29
N LYS A 35 -22.37 -14.07 26.41
CA LYS A 35 -22.05 -12.63 26.38
C LYS A 35 -20.65 -12.37 25.84
N ASP A 36 -19.67 -13.17 26.24
CA ASP A 36 -18.29 -13.07 25.73
C ASP A 36 -18.22 -13.46 24.25
N TYR A 37 -18.98 -14.47 23.82
CA TYR A 37 -19.13 -14.87 22.43
C TYR A 37 -19.67 -13.74 21.54
N GLN A 38 -20.80 -13.14 21.92
CA GLN A 38 -21.40 -12.03 21.17
C GLN A 38 -20.49 -10.79 21.15
N SER A 39 -19.80 -10.53 22.26
CA SER A 39 -18.84 -9.44 22.36
C SER A 39 -17.67 -9.64 21.40
N SER A 40 -17.13 -10.85 21.31
CA SER A 40 -16.08 -11.21 20.37
C SER A 40 -16.49 -10.98 18.92
N ILE A 41 -17.67 -11.48 18.51
CA ILE A 41 -18.23 -11.27 17.17
C ILE A 41 -18.37 -9.78 16.87
N ASN A 42 -18.86 -9.00 17.84
CA ASN A 42 -19.00 -7.57 17.67
C ASN A 42 -17.65 -6.90 17.42
N TYR A 43 -16.62 -7.21 18.21
CA TYR A 43 -15.28 -6.68 18.00
C TYR A 43 -14.69 -7.06 16.64
N MET A 44 -14.91 -8.29 16.17
CA MET A 44 -14.49 -8.72 14.82
C MET A 44 -15.17 -7.89 13.72
N LYS A 45 -16.48 -7.62 13.85
CA LYS A 45 -17.23 -6.77 12.91
C LYS A 45 -16.69 -5.34 12.83
N TYR A 46 -16.05 -4.85 13.88
CA TYR A 46 -15.39 -3.53 13.91
C TYR A 46 -13.87 -3.62 13.65
N GLY A 47 -13.35 -4.79 13.26
CA GLY A 47 -11.93 -5.00 12.99
C GLY A 47 -11.05 -5.08 14.24
N ASN A 48 -11.58 -4.92 15.46
CA ASN A 48 -10.80 -4.92 16.70
C ASN A 48 -10.42 -6.35 17.12
N TRP A 49 -9.49 -6.94 16.37
CA TRP A 49 -9.06 -8.33 16.54
C TRP A 49 -8.40 -8.61 17.89
N GLY A 50 -7.73 -7.62 18.50
CA GLY A 50 -7.15 -7.77 19.83
C GLY A 50 -8.21 -8.09 20.88
N LYS A 51 -9.24 -7.24 21.00
CA LYS A 51 -10.35 -7.46 21.94
C LYS A 51 -11.17 -8.69 21.59
N ALA A 52 -11.39 -8.93 20.29
CA ALA A 52 -12.08 -10.12 19.82
C ALA A 52 -11.39 -11.41 20.33
N LEU A 53 -10.07 -11.50 20.21
CA LEU A 53 -9.28 -12.65 20.66
C LEU A 53 -9.21 -12.78 22.19
N GLU A 54 -9.17 -11.65 22.92
CA GLU A 54 -9.27 -11.63 24.39
C GLU A 54 -10.57 -12.30 24.87
N HIS A 55 -11.71 -11.93 24.28
CA HIS A 55 -13.00 -12.54 24.62
C HIS A 55 -13.08 -14.02 24.22
N ILE A 56 -12.48 -14.43 23.09
CA ILE A 56 -12.42 -15.85 22.69
C ILE A 56 -11.68 -16.68 23.73
N GLN A 57 -10.59 -16.15 24.29
CA GLN A 57 -9.80 -16.87 25.30
C GLN A 57 -10.63 -17.22 26.55
N LEU A 58 -11.68 -16.46 26.85
CA LEU A 58 -12.57 -16.68 28.00
C LEU A 58 -13.61 -17.78 27.76
N ILE A 59 -13.77 -18.26 26.52
CA ILE A 59 -14.81 -19.22 26.12
C ILE A 59 -14.24 -20.46 25.39
N PRO A 60 -13.27 -21.17 25.98
CA PRO A 60 -12.52 -22.25 25.31
C PRO A 60 -13.37 -23.42 24.80
N PHE A 61 -14.57 -23.63 25.34
CA PHE A 61 -15.45 -24.76 25.03
C PHE A 61 -16.89 -24.36 24.70
N TYR A 62 -17.12 -23.10 24.30
CA TYR A 62 -18.47 -22.68 23.92
C TYR A 62 -18.93 -23.46 22.68
N LYS A 63 -20.22 -23.87 22.66
CA LYS A 63 -20.79 -24.76 21.62
C LYS A 63 -20.55 -24.25 20.19
N ASP A 64 -20.48 -22.92 20.03
CA ASP A 64 -20.28 -22.22 18.77
C ASP A 64 -18.88 -21.55 18.68
N ALA A 65 -17.96 -21.81 19.63
CA ALA A 65 -16.58 -21.31 19.56
C ALA A 65 -15.85 -21.76 18.28
N ASN A 66 -16.27 -22.91 17.73
CA ASN A 66 -15.80 -23.42 16.45
C ASN A 66 -16.23 -22.54 15.26
N ASP A 67 -17.39 -21.86 15.37
CA ASP A 67 -17.94 -21.01 14.31
C ASP A 67 -17.29 -19.62 14.29
N ILE A 68 -16.81 -19.13 15.43
CA ILE A 68 -16.07 -17.86 15.50
C ILE A 68 -14.85 -17.86 14.56
N TYR A 69 -14.12 -18.97 14.49
CA TYR A 69 -12.97 -19.09 13.60
C TYR A 69 -13.42 -19.27 12.14
N ILE A 70 -14.57 -19.90 11.92
CA ILE A 70 -15.23 -19.91 10.62
C ILE A 70 -15.59 -18.49 10.19
N TYR A 71 -16.03 -17.59 11.08
CA TYR A 71 -16.31 -16.17 10.74
C TYR A 71 -15.08 -15.40 10.25
N VAL A 72 -13.86 -15.80 10.62
CA VAL A 72 -12.59 -15.24 10.11
C VAL A 72 -12.46 -15.49 8.60
N TYR A 73 -13.06 -16.55 8.07
CA TYR A 73 -12.80 -17.05 6.71
C TYR A 73 -13.67 -16.44 5.58
N PRO A 74 -14.99 -16.20 5.74
CA PRO A 74 -15.81 -15.48 4.76
C PRO A 74 -15.91 -13.97 5.03
N ASN A 75 -15.68 -13.49 6.26
CA ASN A 75 -15.57 -12.05 6.54
C ASN A 75 -14.12 -11.54 6.47
N LYS A 76 -13.35 -12.09 5.53
CA LYS A 76 -12.06 -11.54 5.05
C LYS A 76 -12.16 -10.11 4.50
N ILE A 77 -13.36 -9.53 4.52
CA ILE A 77 -13.65 -8.11 4.28
C ILE A 77 -13.64 -7.42 5.66
N PHE A 78 -12.43 -7.06 6.10
CA PHE A 78 -12.24 -6.19 7.25
C PHE A 78 -12.96 -4.87 6.94
N TYR A 79 -13.91 -4.50 7.79
CA TYR A 79 -14.68 -3.26 7.61
C TYR A 79 -13.78 -2.04 7.73
N ASP A 80 -13.94 -1.10 6.78
CA ASP A 80 -13.43 0.27 6.73
C ASP A 80 -13.99 1.17 7.86
N LYS A 81 -14.02 0.68 9.10
CA LYS A 81 -14.64 1.38 10.24
C LYS A 81 -13.64 2.02 11.21
N TYR A 82 -12.35 1.87 10.97
CA TYR A 82 -11.36 2.67 11.69
C TYR A 82 -11.47 4.13 11.23
N SER A 83 -11.33 5.06 12.17
CA SER A 83 -11.46 6.48 11.86
C SER A 83 -10.27 7.01 11.08
N ASN A 84 -9.12 6.33 11.18
CA ASN A 84 -7.91 6.60 10.42
C ASN A 84 -7.00 5.36 10.30
N ASP A 85 -6.03 5.44 9.39
CA ASP A 85 -5.11 4.34 9.06
C ASP A 85 -4.17 3.98 10.25
N ASP A 86 -3.81 4.93 11.11
CA ASP A 86 -2.93 4.70 12.27
C ASP A 86 -3.62 3.89 13.38
N GLU A 87 -4.90 4.19 13.64
CA GLU A 87 -5.75 3.46 14.59
C GLU A 87 -5.91 2.00 14.15
N ALA A 88 -6.07 1.77 12.84
CA ALA A 88 -6.11 0.44 12.26
C ALA A 88 -4.78 -0.31 12.46
N ILE A 89 -3.65 0.34 12.14
CA ILE A 89 -2.31 -0.24 12.33
C ILE A 89 -2.06 -0.61 13.80
N GLU A 90 -2.40 0.27 14.75
CA GLU A 90 -2.21 0.00 16.18
C GLU A 90 -3.07 -1.20 16.64
N SER A 91 -4.31 -1.26 16.19
CA SER A 91 -5.23 -2.36 16.51
C SER A 91 -4.71 -3.70 15.97
N TYR A 92 -4.21 -3.75 14.73
CA TYR A 92 -3.60 -4.94 14.16
C TYR A 92 -2.33 -5.36 14.89
N LYS A 93 -1.47 -4.40 15.28
CA LYS A 93 -0.28 -4.68 16.10
C LYS A 93 -0.63 -5.29 17.45
N LYS A 94 -1.67 -4.78 18.13
CA LYS A 94 -2.19 -5.35 19.39
C LYS A 94 -2.66 -6.78 19.20
N ALA A 95 -3.40 -7.06 18.12
CA ALA A 95 -3.85 -8.41 17.79
C ALA A 95 -2.66 -9.37 17.55
N ILE A 96 -1.65 -8.95 16.77
CA ILE A 96 -0.43 -9.75 16.54
C ILE A 96 0.30 -10.03 17.86
N ALA A 97 0.48 -9.00 18.70
CA ALA A 97 1.12 -9.16 20.02
C ALA A 97 0.35 -10.15 20.90
N PHE A 98 -0.99 -10.06 20.92
CA PHE A 98 -1.84 -11.00 21.65
C PHE A 98 -1.67 -12.44 21.15
N ILE A 99 -1.73 -12.65 19.83
CA ILE A 99 -1.55 -13.97 19.20
C ILE A 99 -0.19 -14.55 19.56
N ASN A 100 0.89 -13.76 19.47
CA ASN A 100 2.24 -14.23 19.76
C ASN A 100 2.43 -14.57 21.24
N SER A 101 1.94 -13.71 22.15
CA SER A 101 2.06 -13.93 23.60
C SER A 101 1.20 -15.08 24.11
N ASN A 102 0.05 -15.34 23.48
CA ASN A 102 -0.87 -16.40 23.91
C ASN A 102 -0.83 -17.63 23.00
N LYS A 103 0.12 -17.71 22.05
CA LYS A 103 0.13 -18.72 20.99
C LYS A 103 0.02 -20.14 21.52
N THR A 104 0.80 -20.49 22.54
CA THR A 104 0.81 -21.84 23.12
C THR A 104 -0.51 -22.17 23.82
N LYS A 105 -1.08 -21.21 24.56
CA LYS A 105 -2.35 -21.37 25.29
C LYS A 105 -3.54 -21.42 24.34
N LEU A 106 -3.53 -20.62 23.27
CA LEU A 106 -4.54 -20.67 22.22
C LEU A 106 -4.45 -22.02 21.49
N LYS A 107 -3.26 -22.45 21.08
CA LYS A 107 -3.05 -23.76 20.43
C LYS A 107 -3.52 -24.93 21.29
N SER A 108 -3.24 -24.94 22.59
CA SER A 108 -3.65 -26.06 23.47
C SER A 108 -5.17 -26.18 23.64
N LEU A 109 -5.91 -25.09 23.43
CA LEU A 109 -7.37 -25.03 23.55
C LEU A 109 -8.06 -25.33 22.20
N LEU A 110 -7.29 -25.46 21.12
CA LEU A 110 -7.78 -25.47 19.75
C LEU A 110 -7.38 -26.77 19.04
N LYS A 111 -8.28 -27.33 18.22
CA LYS A 111 -7.98 -28.38 17.25
C LYS A 111 -6.94 -27.92 16.21
N ASP A 112 -6.23 -28.86 15.58
CA ASP A 112 -5.16 -28.60 14.62
C ASP A 112 -5.55 -27.63 13.48
N ASN A 113 -6.77 -27.73 12.95
CA ASN A 113 -7.27 -26.83 11.91
C ASN A 113 -7.31 -25.36 12.34
N TYR A 114 -7.57 -25.06 13.62
CA TYR A 114 -7.62 -23.69 14.12
C TYR A 114 -6.23 -23.11 14.39
N THR A 115 -5.23 -23.96 14.63
CA THR A 115 -3.83 -23.51 14.65
C THR A 115 -3.42 -22.96 13.29
N LYS A 116 -3.94 -23.56 12.20
CA LYS A 116 -3.75 -23.04 10.84
C LYS A 116 -4.47 -21.70 10.65
N ASP A 117 -5.73 -21.59 11.06
CA ASP A 117 -6.51 -20.34 10.96
C ASP A 117 -5.86 -19.17 11.73
N LEU A 118 -5.29 -19.43 12.91
CA LEU A 118 -4.58 -18.43 13.70
C LEU A 118 -3.30 -17.94 12.99
N ASN A 119 -2.58 -18.83 12.31
CA ASN A 119 -1.42 -18.45 11.50
C ASN A 119 -1.84 -17.67 10.26
N GLU A 120 -2.95 -18.04 9.60
CA GLU A 120 -3.51 -17.30 8.47
C GLU A 120 -3.94 -15.89 8.90
N LEU A 121 -4.62 -15.74 10.03
CA LEU A 121 -4.98 -14.42 10.60
C LEU A 121 -3.73 -13.56 10.83
N LEU A 122 -2.66 -14.14 11.36
CA LEU A 122 -1.40 -13.41 11.57
C LEU A 122 -0.77 -12.93 10.26
N LEU A 123 -0.83 -13.73 9.20
CA LEU A 123 -0.37 -13.30 7.87
C LEU A 123 -1.21 -12.15 7.33
N VAL A 124 -2.53 -12.21 7.48
CA VAL A 124 -3.45 -11.17 7.02
C VAL A 124 -3.24 -9.85 7.78
N LEU A 125 -3.10 -9.89 9.10
CA LEU A 125 -2.84 -8.69 9.92
C LEU A 125 -1.53 -8.01 9.51
N ASN A 126 -0.47 -8.78 9.28
CA ASN A 126 0.81 -8.24 8.80
C ASN A 126 0.70 -7.64 7.40
N PHE A 127 0.01 -8.31 6.49
CA PHE A 127 -0.26 -7.79 5.15
C PHE A 127 -0.97 -6.43 5.21
N LYS A 128 -1.99 -6.29 6.05
CA LYS A 128 -2.75 -5.04 6.20
C LYS A 128 -1.93 -3.88 6.79
N ILE A 129 -1.07 -4.16 7.77
CA ILE A 129 -0.13 -3.15 8.29
C ILE A 129 0.78 -2.67 7.16
N ASN A 130 1.31 -3.57 6.34
CA ASN A 130 2.19 -3.22 5.22
C ASN A 130 1.45 -2.39 4.16
N GLU A 131 0.23 -2.78 3.80
CA GLU A 131 -0.62 -2.05 2.86
C GLU A 131 -0.91 -0.61 3.33
N LEU A 132 -1.32 -0.44 4.58
CA LEU A 132 -1.60 0.88 5.16
C LEU A 132 -0.33 1.74 5.28
N ASN A 133 0.80 1.14 5.68
CA ASN A 133 2.07 1.86 5.71
C ASN A 133 2.51 2.32 4.32
N ALA A 134 2.35 1.49 3.29
CA ALA A 134 2.67 1.85 1.91
C ALA A 134 1.77 3.00 1.41
N LYS A 135 0.47 2.94 1.70
CA LYS A 135 -0.49 4.02 1.39
C LYS A 135 -0.11 5.33 2.08
N ASN A 136 0.24 5.28 3.37
CA ASN A 136 0.67 6.46 4.13
C ASN A 136 1.97 7.04 3.57
N GLN A 137 2.92 6.20 3.18
CA GLN A 137 4.17 6.64 2.53
C GLN A 137 3.89 7.28 1.18
N GLU A 138 3.03 6.70 0.34
CA GLU A 138 2.67 7.28 -0.96
C GLU A 138 2.00 8.65 -0.79
N LYS A 139 1.11 8.78 0.20
CA LYS A 139 0.48 10.06 0.54
C LYS A 139 1.52 11.09 0.99
N ALA A 140 2.41 10.74 1.92
CA ALA A 140 3.46 11.64 2.39
C ALA A 140 4.38 12.11 1.24
N VAL A 141 4.73 11.20 0.33
CA VAL A 141 5.52 11.52 -0.86
C VAL A 141 4.77 12.48 -1.81
N LYS A 142 3.46 12.29 -2.02
CA LYS A 142 2.62 13.22 -2.80
C LYS A 142 2.53 14.59 -2.13
N ASP A 143 2.37 14.63 -0.81
CA ASP A 143 2.33 15.87 -0.05
C ASP A 143 3.67 16.61 -0.13
N ASP A 144 4.80 15.90 -0.04
CA ASP A 144 6.13 16.48 -0.25
C ASP A 144 6.34 17.01 -1.67
N PHE A 145 5.82 16.30 -2.68
CA PHE A 145 5.84 16.75 -4.07
C PHE A 145 5.04 18.05 -4.25
N ASN A 146 3.82 18.11 -3.72
CA ASN A 146 2.97 19.31 -3.78
C ASN A 146 3.60 20.48 -3.02
N ASN A 147 4.19 20.22 -1.85
CA ASN A 147 4.95 21.22 -1.10
C ASN A 147 6.13 21.79 -1.91
N ALA A 148 6.82 20.96 -2.69
CA ALA A 148 7.88 21.43 -3.57
C ALA A 148 7.34 22.37 -4.66
N ILE A 149 6.17 22.06 -5.25
CA ILE A 149 5.50 22.93 -6.23
C ILE A 149 5.19 24.30 -5.61
N GLU A 150 4.65 24.34 -4.40
CA GLU A 150 4.37 25.60 -3.71
C GLU A 150 5.65 26.41 -3.45
N LEU A 151 6.74 25.76 -3.08
CA LEU A 151 8.03 26.42 -2.85
C LEU A 151 8.59 27.01 -4.15
N ILE A 152 8.42 26.34 -5.29
CA ILE A 152 8.76 26.88 -6.61
C ILE A 152 7.92 28.14 -6.89
N LYS A 153 6.60 28.08 -6.69
CA LYS A 153 5.70 29.24 -6.88
C LYS A 153 6.08 30.43 -5.99
N LYS A 154 6.57 30.17 -4.77
CA LYS A 154 7.07 31.18 -3.82
C LYS A 154 8.50 31.65 -4.10
N GLY A 155 9.18 31.10 -5.11
CA GLY A 155 10.56 31.44 -5.45
C GLY A 155 11.63 30.87 -4.50
N ASN A 156 11.26 29.97 -3.59
CA ASN A 156 12.18 29.27 -2.68
C ASN A 156 12.76 28.01 -3.35
N LEU A 157 13.58 28.25 -4.37
CA LEU A 157 14.08 27.21 -5.28
C LEU A 157 14.98 26.19 -4.59
N GLN A 158 15.83 26.63 -3.64
CA GLN A 158 16.73 25.73 -2.91
C GLN A 158 15.95 24.72 -2.06
N SER A 159 14.91 25.18 -1.34
CA SER A 159 14.09 24.29 -0.51
C SER A 159 13.25 23.35 -1.36
N ALA A 160 12.73 23.82 -2.49
CA ALA A 160 12.02 22.99 -3.45
C ALA A 160 12.92 21.87 -4.01
N GLN A 161 14.14 22.21 -4.41
CA GLN A 161 15.12 21.24 -4.93
C GLN A 161 15.45 20.18 -3.87
N ASN A 162 15.72 20.58 -2.64
CA ASN A 162 16.01 19.65 -1.54
C ASN A 162 14.85 18.67 -1.30
N LYS A 163 13.60 19.16 -1.30
CA LYS A 163 12.41 18.31 -1.20
C LYS A 163 12.29 17.33 -2.37
N LEU A 164 12.43 17.81 -3.60
CA LEU A 164 12.36 16.96 -4.80
C LEU A 164 13.44 15.87 -4.81
N MET A 165 14.67 16.21 -4.40
CA MET A 165 15.76 15.23 -4.33
C MET A 165 15.47 14.12 -3.31
N GLY A 166 14.81 14.45 -2.18
CA GLY A 166 14.41 13.48 -1.16
C GLY A 166 13.28 12.53 -1.58
N ILE A 167 12.55 12.84 -2.65
CA ILE A 167 11.48 11.97 -3.16
C ILE A 167 12.08 10.79 -3.93
N ASN A 168 11.86 9.60 -3.40
CA ASN A 168 12.19 8.33 -4.04
C ASN A 168 10.89 7.58 -4.42
N SER A 169 10.24 8.02 -5.51
CA SER A 169 9.01 7.41 -6.01
C SER A 169 9.07 7.26 -7.53
N THR A 170 8.89 6.02 -7.99
CA THR A 170 8.88 5.66 -9.41
C THR A 170 7.71 6.34 -10.15
N SER A 171 6.55 6.50 -9.50
CA SER A 171 5.38 7.13 -10.11
C SER A 171 5.52 8.63 -10.33
N LEU A 172 6.49 9.27 -9.66
CA LEU A 172 6.74 10.71 -9.75
C LEU A 172 8.07 11.05 -10.46
N ILE A 173 8.81 10.06 -10.96
CA ILE A 173 10.18 10.28 -11.44
C ILE A 173 10.27 11.31 -12.57
N ASN A 174 9.44 11.17 -13.61
CA ASN A 174 9.43 12.10 -14.76
C ASN A 174 8.96 13.50 -14.34
N LYS A 175 7.93 13.57 -13.47
CA LYS A 175 7.42 14.86 -12.97
C LYS A 175 8.47 15.56 -12.09
N LYS A 176 9.19 14.80 -11.27
CA LYS A 176 10.31 15.30 -10.45
C LYS A 176 11.43 15.85 -11.32
N GLU A 177 11.83 15.12 -12.35
CA GLU A 177 12.89 15.54 -13.27
C GLU A 177 12.53 16.85 -13.98
N GLU A 178 11.28 16.95 -14.47
CA GLU A 178 10.79 18.17 -15.11
C GLU A 178 10.86 19.39 -14.17
N LEU A 179 10.41 19.22 -12.92
CA LEU A 179 10.48 20.29 -11.92
C LEU A 179 11.92 20.68 -11.56
N LEU A 180 12.86 19.73 -11.52
CA LEU A 180 14.27 20.00 -11.29
C LEU A 180 14.90 20.76 -12.47
N ASN A 181 14.57 20.38 -13.71
CA ASN A 181 14.98 21.11 -14.91
C ASN A 181 14.43 22.54 -14.89
N TYR A 182 13.19 22.72 -14.43
CA TYR A 182 12.57 24.04 -14.33
C TYR A 182 13.24 24.90 -13.26
N ILE A 183 13.56 24.34 -12.09
CA ILE A 183 14.35 25.03 -11.06
C ILE A 183 15.70 25.48 -11.60
N ASN A 184 16.39 24.64 -12.37
CA ASN A 184 17.68 24.99 -12.99
C ASN A 184 17.55 26.17 -13.95
N LEU A 185 16.48 26.20 -14.76
CA LEU A 185 16.16 27.33 -15.62
C LEU A 185 15.94 28.61 -14.81
N LEU A 186 15.08 28.56 -13.78
CA LEU A 186 14.77 29.73 -12.94
C LEU A 186 16.02 30.27 -12.22
N ASN A 187 16.90 29.40 -11.73
CA ASN A 187 18.17 29.79 -11.12
C ASN A 187 19.09 30.49 -12.14
N ALA A 188 19.20 29.95 -13.35
CA ALA A 188 20.02 30.56 -14.41
C ALA A 188 19.49 31.94 -14.81
N ILE A 189 18.16 32.09 -14.94
CA ILE A 189 17.51 33.38 -15.21
C ILE A 189 17.82 34.38 -14.08
N LYS A 190 17.73 33.95 -12.83
CA LYS A 190 18.03 34.80 -11.67
C LYS A 190 19.49 35.28 -11.65
N ILE A 191 20.43 34.42 -12.04
CA ILE A 191 21.87 34.74 -12.10
C ILE A 191 22.18 35.68 -13.28
N GLN A 192 21.55 35.46 -14.44
CA GLN A 192 21.76 36.26 -15.65
C GLN A 192 21.35 37.73 -15.47
N GLY A 193 20.32 37.98 -14.64
CA GLY A 193 19.79 39.33 -14.42
C GLY A 193 19.36 40.01 -15.73
N ASN A 194 19.65 41.30 -15.89
CA ASN A 194 19.27 42.07 -17.09
C ASN A 194 20.18 41.83 -18.30
N ASN A 195 21.23 41.02 -18.19
CA ASN A 195 22.23 40.86 -19.25
C ASN A 195 21.80 39.77 -20.25
N LYS A 196 20.84 40.12 -21.12
CA LYS A 196 20.25 39.23 -22.14
C LYS A 196 21.20 38.80 -23.27
N LYS A 197 22.47 39.21 -23.25
CA LYS A 197 23.42 38.98 -24.35
C LYS A 197 23.91 37.53 -24.47
N ASP A 198 23.82 36.73 -23.41
CA ASP A 198 24.32 35.34 -23.41
C ASP A 198 23.19 34.32 -23.15
N ASN A 199 22.27 34.20 -24.10
CA ASN A 199 21.11 33.31 -24.02
C ASN A 199 21.44 31.83 -24.24
N LYS A 200 22.69 31.46 -24.57
CA LYS A 200 23.04 30.09 -24.93
C LYS A 200 22.76 29.11 -23.78
N GLN A 201 23.19 29.45 -22.56
CA GLN A 201 22.95 28.62 -21.38
C GLN A 201 21.46 28.48 -21.06
N ILE A 202 20.68 29.56 -21.20
CA ILE A 202 19.22 29.53 -21.01
C ILE A 202 18.55 28.64 -22.05
N ILE A 203 18.92 28.78 -23.33
CA ILE A 203 18.39 27.94 -24.42
C ILE A 203 18.72 26.46 -24.18
N ASP A 204 19.94 26.16 -23.72
CA ASP A 204 20.35 24.79 -23.39
C ASP A 204 19.54 24.20 -22.23
N LEU A 205 19.15 25.02 -21.25
CA LEU A 205 18.28 24.61 -20.13
C LEU A 205 16.82 24.45 -20.58
N ILE A 206 16.30 25.35 -21.42
CA ILE A 206 14.97 25.26 -22.02
C ILE A 206 14.83 23.97 -22.83
N ALA A 207 15.86 23.58 -23.59
CA ALA A 207 15.85 22.35 -24.38
C ALA A 207 15.74 21.06 -23.53
N LYS A 208 15.89 21.13 -22.19
CA LYS A 208 15.69 19.99 -21.28
C LYS A 208 14.25 19.87 -20.75
N LEU A 209 13.42 20.88 -20.97
CA LEU A 209 12.03 20.91 -20.52
C LEU A 209 11.11 20.34 -21.60
N ASP A 210 10.20 19.46 -21.22
CA ASP A 210 9.24 18.84 -22.13
C ASP A 210 8.11 19.84 -22.49
N PRO A 211 7.98 20.24 -23.78
CA PRO A 211 6.89 21.10 -24.24
C PRO A 211 5.49 20.51 -23.97
N ASN A 212 5.39 19.18 -23.86
CA ASN A 212 4.15 18.44 -23.63
C ASN A 212 3.90 18.15 -22.15
N TYR A 213 4.73 18.65 -21.23
CA TYR A 213 4.51 18.48 -19.82
C TYR A 213 3.13 18.99 -19.40
N ASN A 214 2.38 18.13 -18.71
CA ASN A 214 0.98 18.37 -18.30
C ASN A 214 0.79 18.40 -16.77
N GLY A 215 1.88 18.61 -16.01
CA GLY A 215 1.79 18.76 -14.56
C GLY A 215 1.42 20.18 -14.11
N GLU A 216 1.33 20.38 -12.80
CA GLU A 216 0.71 21.59 -12.22
C GLU A 216 1.42 22.92 -12.56
N LEU A 217 2.71 22.87 -12.93
CA LEU A 217 3.49 24.04 -13.37
C LEU A 217 3.61 24.16 -14.90
N SER A 218 2.85 23.39 -15.68
CA SER A 218 2.96 23.39 -17.15
C SER A 218 2.79 24.78 -17.76
N GLU A 219 1.80 25.54 -17.30
CA GLU A 219 1.52 26.88 -17.83
C GLU A 219 2.55 27.92 -17.37
N ASP A 220 3.08 27.78 -16.16
CA ASP A 220 4.16 28.64 -15.67
C ASP A 220 5.45 28.40 -16.45
N ILE A 221 5.80 27.13 -16.69
CA ILE A 221 6.94 26.73 -17.52
C ILE A 221 6.80 27.31 -18.92
N LYS A 222 5.65 27.11 -19.59
CA LYS A 222 5.39 27.64 -20.93
C LYS A 222 5.56 29.15 -20.98
N LYS A 223 4.99 29.89 -20.03
CA LYS A 223 5.13 31.36 -19.96
C LYS A 223 6.58 31.80 -19.80
N VAL A 224 7.35 31.14 -18.93
CA VAL A 224 8.77 31.45 -18.74
C VAL A 224 9.57 31.18 -20.02
N VAL A 225 9.37 30.01 -20.65
CA VAL A 225 10.06 29.63 -21.89
C VAL A 225 9.73 30.59 -23.04
N GLN A 226 8.46 30.96 -23.19
CA GLN A 226 7.99 31.89 -24.23
C GLN A 226 8.59 33.30 -24.12
N GLY A 227 9.11 33.68 -22.95
CA GLY A 227 9.89 34.91 -22.78
C GLY A 227 11.23 34.90 -23.52
N TYR A 228 11.70 33.74 -23.96
CA TYR A 228 13.02 33.55 -24.59
C TYR A 228 12.94 32.97 -26.01
N ILE A 229 12.05 32.00 -26.25
CA ILE A 229 11.88 31.36 -27.57
C ILE A 229 10.40 31.03 -27.83
N ASP A 230 10.00 30.93 -29.09
CA ASP A 230 8.66 30.48 -29.46
C ASP A 230 8.45 28.97 -29.23
N ILE A 231 7.18 28.55 -29.18
CA ILE A 231 6.77 27.18 -28.86
C ILE A 231 7.29 26.15 -29.90
N ASN A 232 7.37 26.53 -31.17
CA ASN A 232 7.81 25.63 -32.24
C ASN A 232 9.31 25.40 -32.13
N LYS A 233 10.07 26.47 -31.90
CA LYS A 233 11.51 26.39 -31.66
C LYS A 233 11.85 25.62 -30.39
N TRP A 234 11.06 25.76 -29.32
CA TRP A 234 11.23 24.95 -28.11
C TRP A 234 11.04 23.46 -28.41
N SER A 235 9.96 23.10 -29.11
CA SER A 235 9.67 21.71 -29.49
C SER A 235 10.82 21.09 -30.29
N MET A 236 11.32 21.80 -31.31
CA MET A 236 12.46 21.35 -32.10
C MET A 236 13.75 21.14 -31.26
N LEU A 237 14.02 22.05 -30.33
CA LEU A 237 15.20 21.97 -29.47
C LEU A 237 15.11 20.80 -28.49
N TYR A 238 13.93 20.57 -27.92
CA TYR A 238 13.68 19.44 -27.03
C TYR A 238 13.85 18.11 -27.77
N GLU A 239 13.23 17.96 -28.95
CA GLU A 239 13.37 16.76 -29.79
C GLU A 239 14.83 16.49 -30.16
N LYS A 240 15.56 17.53 -30.60
CA LYS A 240 16.99 17.41 -30.92
C LYS A 240 17.80 16.92 -29.72
N LYS A 241 17.58 17.49 -28.54
CA LYS A 241 18.31 17.13 -27.32
C LYS A 241 17.95 15.74 -26.81
N SER A 242 16.68 15.37 -26.92
CA SER A 242 16.18 14.02 -26.62
C SER A 242 16.86 12.98 -27.54
N MET A 243 16.94 13.26 -28.84
CA MET A 243 17.67 12.43 -29.80
C MET A 243 19.17 12.34 -29.52
N GLU A 244 19.82 13.43 -29.12
CA GLU A 244 21.24 13.42 -28.72
C GLU A 244 21.47 12.57 -27.46
N ALA A 245 20.58 12.64 -26.46
CA ALA A 245 20.63 11.79 -25.28
C ALA A 245 20.42 10.29 -25.61
N ILE A 246 19.53 10.00 -26.58
CA ILE A 246 19.32 8.65 -27.12
C ILE A 246 20.56 8.15 -27.88
N ASN A 247 21.24 9.02 -28.62
CA ASN A 247 22.46 8.63 -29.34
C ASN A 247 23.64 8.38 -28.39
N ILE A 248 23.75 9.12 -27.28
CA ILE A 248 24.78 8.87 -26.26
C ILE A 248 24.48 7.58 -25.46
N SER A 249 23.21 7.28 -25.18
CA SER A 249 22.85 5.98 -24.57
C SER A 249 23.04 4.81 -25.53
N ASN A 250 22.89 5.03 -26.84
CA ASN A 250 23.18 4.05 -27.88
C ASN A 250 24.69 3.88 -28.12
N GLU A 251 25.51 4.93 -28.05
CA GLU A 251 26.99 4.80 -28.16
C GLU A 251 27.60 4.02 -26.99
N GLY A 252 26.98 4.07 -25.81
CA GLY A 252 27.26 3.15 -24.69
C GLY A 252 26.68 1.74 -24.86
N ALA A 253 25.71 1.56 -25.77
CA ALA A 253 25.04 0.28 -26.06
C ALA A 253 25.53 -0.39 -27.37
N VAL A 254 26.45 0.22 -28.11
CA VAL A 254 27.07 -0.38 -29.32
C VAL A 254 28.03 -1.54 -28.97
N LEU A 255 28.21 -1.86 -27.68
CA LEU A 255 28.79 -3.13 -27.23
C LEU A 255 27.77 -4.26 -26.96
N SER A 256 26.47 -4.10 -27.25
CA SER A 256 25.51 -5.21 -27.09
C SER A 256 24.32 -5.22 -28.06
N ALA A 257 24.46 -4.69 -29.27
CA ALA A 257 23.45 -4.84 -30.34
C ALA A 257 23.45 -6.24 -31.01
N SER A 258 23.93 -7.29 -30.32
CA SER A 258 23.95 -8.68 -30.84
C SER A 258 23.10 -9.69 -30.06
N LEU A 259 22.30 -9.27 -29.07
CA LEU A 259 21.36 -10.16 -28.39
C LEU A 259 20.00 -9.48 -28.26
N ILE A 260 19.16 -9.64 -29.28
CA ILE A 260 17.70 -9.51 -29.15
C ILE A 260 17.27 -10.60 -28.16
N ASN A 261 17.27 -10.28 -26.87
CA ASN A 261 16.98 -11.26 -25.83
C ASN A 261 15.47 -11.46 -25.70
N ASN A 262 14.99 -12.62 -26.18
CA ASN A 262 13.65 -13.16 -25.95
C ASN A 262 13.41 -13.59 -24.48
N GLU A 263 14.06 -12.92 -23.52
CA GLU A 263 14.12 -13.34 -22.12
C GLU A 263 12.91 -12.87 -21.29
N VAL A 264 12.17 -11.86 -21.77
CA VAL A 264 10.97 -11.42 -21.06
C VAL A 264 9.84 -12.42 -21.26
N LYS A 265 9.47 -13.09 -20.18
CA LYS A 265 8.44 -14.12 -20.12
C LYS A 265 7.40 -13.77 -19.06
N ILE A 266 6.20 -14.33 -19.23
CA ILE A 266 5.15 -14.33 -18.20
C ILE A 266 5.73 -14.89 -16.89
N GLY A 267 5.39 -14.26 -15.76
CA GLY A 267 5.88 -14.61 -14.43
C GLY A 267 7.11 -13.83 -13.97
N LEU A 268 7.74 -13.01 -14.82
CA LEU A 268 8.83 -12.14 -14.39
C LEU A 268 8.31 -10.95 -13.57
N THR A 269 9.14 -10.46 -12.64
CA THR A 269 8.85 -9.25 -11.89
C THR A 269 9.11 -8.01 -12.74
N ARG A 270 8.37 -6.93 -12.49
CA ARG A 270 8.56 -5.61 -13.09
C ARG A 270 10.02 -5.17 -13.07
N GLN A 271 10.70 -5.32 -11.93
CA GLN A 271 12.11 -4.94 -11.82
C GLN A 271 13.01 -5.74 -12.77
N LYS A 272 12.77 -7.05 -12.93
CA LYS A 272 13.52 -7.87 -13.89
C LYS A 272 13.23 -7.45 -15.33
N VAL A 273 11.98 -7.12 -15.64
CA VAL A 273 11.61 -6.59 -16.97
C VAL A 273 12.34 -5.29 -17.25
N ILE A 274 12.36 -4.35 -16.30
CA ILE A 274 13.06 -3.06 -16.44
C ILE A 274 14.57 -3.29 -16.60
N ASN A 275 15.16 -4.23 -15.85
CA ASN A 275 16.57 -4.57 -15.98
C ASN A 275 16.91 -5.17 -17.36
N ILE A 276 15.97 -5.87 -18.00
CA ILE A 276 16.16 -6.52 -19.32
C ILE A 276 15.87 -5.54 -20.46
N MET A 277 14.80 -4.74 -20.36
CA MET A 277 14.25 -3.93 -21.46
C MET A 277 14.49 -2.42 -21.30
N GLY A 278 15.06 -1.97 -20.19
CA GLY A 278 15.14 -0.57 -19.83
C GLY A 278 13.82 -0.04 -19.24
N ASN A 279 13.70 1.27 -19.09
CA ASN A 279 12.46 1.87 -18.59
C ASN A 279 11.40 1.93 -19.70
N PRO A 280 10.11 1.69 -19.37
CA PRO A 280 9.03 1.84 -20.34
C PRO A 280 8.85 3.31 -20.74
N ILE A 281 8.46 3.54 -22.00
CA ILE A 281 8.08 4.86 -22.53
C ILE A 281 6.71 5.31 -22.02
N LYS A 282 5.87 4.36 -21.59
CA LYS A 282 4.56 4.61 -21.00
C LYS A 282 4.28 3.56 -19.94
N ASP A 283 3.87 4.00 -18.76
CA ASP A 283 3.60 3.15 -17.60
C ASP A 283 2.31 3.60 -16.93
N ASN A 284 1.24 2.83 -17.14
CA ASN A 284 -0.10 3.20 -16.72
C ASN A 284 -0.73 2.10 -15.86
N ILE A 285 -1.31 2.48 -14.72
CA ILE A 285 -2.24 1.61 -13.99
C ILE A 285 -3.56 1.58 -14.78
N ILE A 286 -3.93 0.42 -15.33
CA ILE A 286 -5.15 0.25 -16.12
C ILE A 286 -6.35 0.03 -15.21
N ASN A 287 -6.17 -0.72 -14.12
CA ASN A 287 -7.24 -1.05 -13.19
C ASN A 287 -6.67 -1.46 -11.83
N THR A 288 -7.40 -1.15 -10.76
CA THR A 288 -7.07 -1.62 -9.40
C THR A 288 -8.33 -2.22 -8.80
N ASN A 289 -8.27 -3.49 -8.39
CA ASN A 289 -9.39 -4.16 -7.72
C ASN A 289 -8.90 -4.94 -6.49
N ARG A 290 -9.81 -5.63 -5.78
CA ARG A 290 -9.47 -6.38 -4.55
C ARG A 290 -8.46 -7.52 -4.75
N TYR A 291 -8.15 -7.89 -5.98
CA TYR A 291 -7.25 -8.98 -6.35
C TYR A 291 -5.89 -8.50 -6.85
N GLY A 292 -5.75 -7.21 -7.13
CA GLY A 292 -4.46 -6.64 -7.48
C GLY A 292 -4.50 -5.34 -8.26
N ILE A 293 -3.30 -4.85 -8.55
CA ILE A 293 -3.04 -3.71 -9.43
C ILE A 293 -2.70 -4.28 -10.81
N TYR A 294 -3.40 -3.82 -11.85
CA TYR A 294 -3.11 -4.14 -13.25
C TYR A 294 -2.46 -2.95 -13.92
N GLU A 295 -1.28 -3.18 -14.50
CA GLU A 295 -0.44 -2.13 -15.08
C GLU A 295 -0.10 -2.48 -16.53
N GLU A 296 0.10 -1.45 -17.35
CA GLU A 296 0.56 -1.53 -18.73
C GLU A 296 1.88 -0.77 -18.86
N MET A 297 2.92 -1.48 -19.29
CA MET A 297 4.22 -0.92 -19.63
C MET A 297 4.45 -1.05 -21.13
N SER A 298 4.55 0.07 -21.85
CA SER A 298 4.93 0.08 -23.27
C SER A 298 6.39 0.47 -23.43
N PHE A 299 7.09 -0.18 -24.35
CA PHE A 299 8.51 0.01 -24.61
C PHE A 299 8.77 0.56 -26.02
N SER A 300 9.91 1.24 -26.20
CA SER A 300 10.30 1.89 -27.46
C SER A 300 10.47 0.91 -28.63
N ASN A 301 10.64 -0.39 -28.36
CA ASN A 301 10.73 -1.44 -29.36
C ASN A 301 9.36 -2.00 -29.81
N GLY A 302 8.26 -1.35 -29.44
CA GLY A 302 6.90 -1.73 -29.85
C GLY A 302 6.24 -2.81 -29.00
N ARG A 303 6.94 -3.35 -27.98
CA ARG A 303 6.34 -4.32 -27.04
C ARG A 303 5.54 -3.62 -25.93
N THR A 304 4.42 -4.21 -25.57
CA THR A 304 3.56 -3.85 -24.44
C THR A 304 3.48 -5.01 -23.46
N ILE A 305 3.78 -4.74 -22.20
CA ILE A 305 3.78 -5.72 -21.10
C ILE A 305 2.69 -5.35 -20.12
N PHE A 306 1.83 -6.31 -19.81
CA PHE A 306 0.82 -6.18 -18.78
C PHE A 306 1.29 -6.87 -17.52
N LEU A 307 1.18 -6.15 -16.40
CA LEU A 307 1.53 -6.66 -15.08
C LEU A 307 0.25 -6.84 -14.25
N GLU A 308 0.23 -7.87 -13.44
CA GLU A 308 -0.68 -8.02 -12.30
C GLU A 308 0.19 -8.10 -11.04
N ASN A 309 0.00 -7.18 -10.10
CA ASN A 309 0.79 -7.11 -8.87
C ASN A 309 2.32 -7.12 -9.12
N ASN A 310 2.78 -6.31 -10.08
CA ASN A 310 4.18 -6.26 -10.54
C ASN A 310 4.72 -7.55 -11.19
N ILE A 311 3.86 -8.51 -11.57
CA ILE A 311 4.25 -9.73 -12.28
C ILE A 311 3.73 -9.70 -13.71
N VAL A 312 4.57 -10.02 -14.70
CA VAL A 312 4.16 -10.10 -16.11
C VAL A 312 3.10 -11.17 -16.28
N VAL A 313 1.94 -10.77 -16.78
CA VAL A 313 0.83 -11.68 -17.11
C VAL A 313 0.60 -11.79 -18.60
N VAL A 314 0.86 -10.72 -19.36
CA VAL A 314 0.68 -10.71 -20.82
C VAL A 314 1.79 -9.89 -21.47
N ILE A 315 2.28 -10.35 -22.61
CA ILE A 315 3.24 -9.64 -23.46
C ILE A 315 2.61 -9.55 -24.86
N LYS A 316 2.51 -8.35 -25.41
CA LYS A 316 2.04 -8.07 -26.78
C LYS A 316 3.12 -7.31 -27.54
N GLY A 317 3.23 -7.55 -28.84
CA GLY A 317 4.27 -6.95 -29.69
C GLY A 317 4.79 -7.94 -30.71
#